data_AF-A0A8T3QZ25-F1
#
_entry.id   AF-A0A8T3QZ25-F1
#
_cell.length_a   1.000
_cell.length_b   1.000
_cell.length_c   1.000
_cell.angle_alpha   90.00
_cell.angle_beta   90.00
_cell.angle_gamma   90.00
#
_symmetry.space_group_name_H-M   'P 1'
#
loop_
_entity.id
_entity.type
_entity.pdbx_description
1 polymer ?
#
loop_
_entity_poly.entity_id
_entity_poly.type
_entity_poly.pdbx_seq_one_letter_code
_entity_poly.pdbx_strand_id
1 'polypeptide(L)'
;SGLHSGMLGLAVQLGATTGGYERPEHPVQIAIVENLARFADLEPHDIVLGTDDCVSPCHGLSIYHMALAYARLMMPEGRFDAPTVAAARTIRAAMIGNAWLIAGSGRLDTDLMAAGAGRIVAKGGASGVQCIGLEGGIGIALKIEDGATGPATPGQPTAASTMEALRQLGVLDPEGSEDLRRHARPTLRDRHSREIGHARPMFELGGAARHAVQTGAFSRHRT
;
A
#
# COMPACT_ATOMS: atom_id res chain seq x y z
N SER A 1 12.46 14.02 -2.20
CA SER A 1 11.55 13.01 -1.64
C SER A 1 10.17 13.62 -1.47
N GLY A 2 9.12 13.03 -2.07
CA GLY A 2 7.77 13.61 -2.11
C GLY A 2 7.07 13.70 -0.75
N LEU A 3 7.34 12.75 0.15
CA LEU A 3 6.80 12.76 1.51
C LEU A 3 7.24 14.01 2.29
N HIS A 4 8.54 14.34 2.27
CA HIS A 4 9.06 15.55 2.93
C HIS A 4 8.52 16.82 2.30
N SER A 5 8.41 16.88 0.97
CA SER A 5 7.79 18.03 0.29
C SER A 5 6.32 18.20 0.72
N GLY A 6 5.57 17.12 0.89
CA GLY A 6 4.20 17.15 1.40
C GLY A 6 4.12 17.65 2.85
N MET A 7 5.02 17.18 3.72
CA MET A 7 5.10 17.63 5.11
C MET A 7 5.45 19.12 5.23
N LEU A 8 6.39 19.60 4.41
CA LEU A 8 6.74 21.03 4.35
C LEU A 8 5.59 21.87 3.80
N GLY A 9 4.88 21.39 2.78
CA GLY A 9 3.66 22.03 2.27
C GLY A 9 2.57 22.14 3.34
N LEU A 10 2.37 21.06 4.11
CA LEU A 10 1.44 21.06 5.24
C LEU A 10 1.86 22.04 6.33
N ALA A 11 3.16 22.15 6.64
CA ALA A 11 3.66 23.12 7.61
C ALA A 11 3.27 24.56 7.21
N VAL A 12 3.48 24.92 5.94
CA VAL A 12 3.09 26.23 5.40
C VAL A 12 1.58 26.44 5.48
N GLN A 13 0.79 25.43 5.11
CA GLN A 13 -0.67 25.52 5.14
C GLN A 13 -1.24 25.68 6.56
N LEU A 14 -0.58 25.09 7.56
CA LEU A 14 -0.93 25.23 8.98
C LEU A 14 -0.42 26.54 9.62
N GLY A 15 0.37 27.34 8.89
CA GLY A 15 1.07 28.50 9.46
C GLY A 15 2.14 28.12 10.49
N ALA A 16 2.59 26.86 10.48
CA ALA A 16 3.64 26.36 11.36
C ALA A 16 5.03 26.62 10.77
N THR A 17 6.06 26.50 11.61
CA THR A 17 7.45 26.54 11.13
C THR A 17 7.73 25.37 10.20
N THR A 18 8.51 25.60 9.14
CA THR A 18 9.02 24.50 8.29
C THR A 18 10.19 23.78 8.93
N GLY A 19 10.84 24.37 9.94
CA GLY A 19 11.96 23.76 10.66
C GLY A 19 11.49 22.86 11.79
N GLY A 20 11.94 21.60 11.80
CA GLY A 20 11.58 20.65 12.84
C GLY A 20 10.28 19.89 12.59
N TYR A 21 9.80 19.87 11.35
CA TYR A 21 8.57 19.19 10.96
C TYR A 21 8.63 17.67 11.19
N GLU A 22 9.82 17.11 11.33
CA GLU A 22 10.09 15.71 11.64
C GLU A 22 9.88 15.35 13.11
N ARG A 23 9.74 16.33 14.02
CA ARG A 23 9.56 16.06 15.44
C ARG A 23 8.12 15.65 15.76
N PRO A 24 7.87 14.62 16.60
CA PRO A 24 6.52 14.14 16.92
C PRO A 24 5.57 15.23 17.44
N GLU A 25 6.10 16.21 18.18
CA GLU A 25 5.33 17.31 18.76
C GLU A 25 5.01 18.42 17.75
N HIS A 26 5.54 18.34 16.52
CA HIS A 26 5.30 19.34 15.50
C HIS A 26 3.85 19.27 14.99
N PRO A 27 3.16 20.40 14.74
CA PRO A 27 1.79 20.42 14.25
C PRO A 27 1.53 19.55 13.00
N VAL A 28 2.54 19.42 12.13
CA VAL A 28 2.52 18.52 10.96
C VAL A 28 2.38 17.05 11.38
N GLN A 29 3.19 16.57 12.32
CA GLN A 29 3.15 15.17 12.75
C GLN A 29 1.86 14.86 13.52
N ILE A 30 1.42 15.78 14.38
CA ILE A 30 0.14 15.66 15.08
C ILE A 30 -1.01 15.51 14.06
N ALA A 31 -1.07 16.40 13.07
CA ALA A 31 -2.10 16.32 12.03
C ALA A 31 -2.03 15.04 11.20
N ILE A 32 -0.83 14.51 10.93
CA ILE A 32 -0.64 13.22 10.23
C ILE A 32 -1.18 12.07 11.09
N VAL A 33 -0.81 12.00 12.37
CA VAL A 33 -1.27 10.96 13.30
C VAL A 33 -2.79 11.00 13.46
N GLU A 34 -3.37 12.19 13.65
CA GLU A 34 -4.83 12.36 13.76
C GLU A 34 -5.57 11.87 12.51
N ASN A 35 -5.09 12.21 11.32
CA ASN A 35 -5.70 11.73 10.08
C ASN A 35 -5.50 10.23 9.88
N LEU A 36 -4.30 9.71 10.20
CA LEU A 36 -4.04 8.28 10.13
C LEU A 36 -4.97 7.51 11.08
N ALA A 37 -5.16 7.99 12.31
CA ALA A 37 -6.03 7.40 13.32
C ALA A 37 -7.49 7.34 12.84
N ARG A 38 -8.01 8.42 12.24
CA ARG A 38 -9.36 8.46 11.63
C ARG A 38 -9.55 7.39 10.55
N PHE A 39 -8.56 7.21 9.68
CA PHE A 39 -8.61 6.18 8.63
C PHE A 39 -8.37 4.78 9.20
N ALA A 40 -7.53 4.62 10.21
CA ALA A 40 -7.22 3.36 10.85
C ALA A 40 -8.28 2.87 11.84
N ASP A 41 -9.25 3.71 12.22
CA ASP A 41 -10.23 3.43 13.28
C ASP A 41 -9.58 3.26 14.66
N LEU A 42 -8.68 4.17 14.99
CA LEU A 42 -7.91 4.18 16.21
C LEU A 42 -7.99 5.56 16.86
N GLU A 43 -7.62 5.63 18.14
CA GLU A 43 -7.27 6.90 18.75
C GLU A 43 -5.82 7.27 18.41
N PRO A 44 -5.45 8.57 18.35
CA PRO A 44 -4.09 8.99 18.06
C PRO A 44 -3.01 8.35 18.95
N HIS A 45 -3.35 8.08 20.22
CA HIS A 45 -2.43 7.49 21.19
C HIS A 45 -2.24 5.97 21.04
N ASP A 46 -3.09 5.30 20.24
CA ASP A 46 -2.93 3.88 19.91
C ASP A 46 -1.89 3.66 18.80
N ILE A 47 -1.51 4.72 18.09
CA ILE A 47 -0.51 4.65 17.02
C ILE A 47 0.88 4.71 17.64
N VAL A 48 1.59 3.57 17.58
CA VAL A 48 2.98 3.48 18.05
C VAL A 48 3.88 4.26 17.12
N LEU A 49 4.73 5.13 17.66
CA LEU A 49 5.74 5.85 16.88
C LEU A 49 7.09 5.14 17.00
N GLY A 50 7.65 4.75 15.86
CA GLY A 50 9.01 4.23 15.71
C GLY A 50 9.93 5.22 15.02
N THR A 51 11.23 4.95 15.07
CA THR A 51 12.25 5.69 14.32
C THR A 51 12.68 4.87 13.10
N ASP A 52 12.72 5.50 11.93
CA ASP A 52 13.19 4.91 10.68
C ASP A 52 14.29 5.80 10.05
N ASP A 53 14.96 5.30 9.01
CA ASP A 53 16.06 5.97 8.31
C ASP A 53 15.66 7.30 7.64
N CYS A 54 14.36 7.52 7.42
CA CYS A 54 13.79 8.71 6.80
C CYS A 54 13.64 9.91 7.75
N VAL A 55 14.15 9.84 8.99
CA VAL A 55 14.18 10.92 10.02
C VAL A 55 12.79 11.33 10.57
N SER A 56 11.71 11.11 9.83
CA SER A 56 10.32 11.34 10.26
C SER A 56 9.75 10.17 11.08
N PRO A 57 8.75 10.37 11.95
CA PRO A 57 8.13 9.30 12.74
C PRO A 57 7.54 8.20 11.85
N CYS A 58 7.83 6.96 12.19
CA CYS A 58 7.28 5.77 11.55
C CYS A 58 6.05 5.29 12.32
N HIS A 59 4.91 5.18 11.65
CA HIS A 59 3.63 4.88 12.30
C HIS A 59 3.38 3.37 12.31
N GLY A 60 3.43 2.78 13.51
CA GLY A 60 3.14 1.38 13.78
C GLY A 60 1.65 1.13 13.89
N LEU A 61 1.14 0.23 13.04
CA LEU A 61 -0.26 -0.21 13.01
C LEU A 61 -0.29 -1.74 12.92
N SER A 62 -1.38 -2.36 13.38
CA SER A 62 -1.64 -3.76 13.03
C SER A 62 -1.95 -3.89 11.53
N ILE A 63 -1.69 -5.05 10.94
CA ILE A 63 -2.06 -5.32 9.53
C ILE A 63 -3.57 -5.14 9.29
N TYR A 64 -4.41 -5.36 10.30
CA TYR A 64 -5.85 -5.11 10.21
C TYR A 64 -6.14 -3.61 10.03
N HIS A 65 -5.56 -2.75 10.87
CA HIS A 65 -5.78 -1.29 10.78
C HIS A 65 -5.16 -0.68 9.53
N MET A 66 -4.03 -1.23 9.05
CA MET A 66 -3.48 -0.86 7.74
C MET A 66 -4.45 -1.20 6.60
N ALA A 67 -4.99 -2.42 6.57
CA ALA A 67 -5.98 -2.81 5.57
C ALA A 67 -7.23 -1.92 5.65
N LEU A 68 -7.73 -1.66 6.86
CA LEU A 68 -8.91 -0.83 7.06
C LEU A 68 -8.70 0.62 6.59
N ALA A 69 -7.52 1.20 6.81
CA ALA A 69 -7.18 2.53 6.30
C ALA A 69 -7.24 2.60 4.77
N TYR A 70 -6.72 1.57 4.08
CA TYR A 70 -6.80 1.50 2.61
C TYR A 70 -8.23 1.23 2.10
N ALA A 71 -9.01 0.40 2.79
CA ALA A 71 -10.43 0.21 2.51
C ALA A 71 -11.19 1.55 2.55
N ARG A 72 -10.95 2.35 3.59
CA ARG A 72 -11.57 3.67 3.81
C ARG A 72 -11.04 4.74 2.85
N LEU A 73 -9.80 4.63 2.39
CA LEU A 73 -9.27 5.48 1.31
C LEU A 73 -9.99 5.23 -0.02
N MET A 74 -10.34 3.97 -0.30
CA MET A 74 -11.04 3.60 -1.52
C MET A 74 -12.53 3.94 -1.48
N MET A 75 -13.17 3.80 -0.32
CA MET A 75 -14.59 4.10 -0.11
C MET A 75 -14.79 4.99 1.13
N PRO A 76 -14.48 6.30 1.04
CA PRO A 76 -14.61 7.24 2.15
C PRO A 76 -16.07 7.69 2.40
N GLU A 77 -16.97 7.49 1.45
CA GLU A 77 -18.35 7.98 1.50
C GLU A 77 -19.15 7.38 2.67
N GLY A 78 -20.03 8.19 3.28
CA GLY A 78 -20.86 7.78 4.41
C GLY A 78 -20.09 7.62 5.74
N ARG A 79 -18.75 7.76 5.71
CA ARG A 79 -17.90 7.65 6.89
C ARG A 79 -17.21 8.95 7.27
N PHE A 80 -16.81 9.74 6.27
CA PHE A 80 -16.14 11.02 6.51
C PHE A 80 -16.96 12.21 5.99
N ASP A 81 -16.60 13.39 6.46
CA ASP A 81 -17.14 14.66 5.99
C ASP A 81 -16.72 14.96 4.54
N ALA A 82 -17.48 15.85 3.89
CA ALA A 82 -17.30 16.15 2.47
C ALA A 82 -15.85 16.58 2.09
N PRO A 83 -15.14 17.40 2.88
CA PRO A 83 -13.75 17.73 2.59
C PRO A 83 -12.81 16.51 2.62
N THR A 84 -12.94 15.63 3.61
CA THR A 84 -12.10 14.43 3.72
C THR A 84 -12.40 13.45 2.57
N VAL A 85 -13.67 13.29 2.20
CA VAL A 85 -14.08 12.50 1.03
C VAL A 85 -13.45 13.04 -0.25
N ALA A 86 -13.48 14.36 -0.46
CA ALA A 86 -12.86 15.00 -1.63
C ALA A 86 -11.34 14.83 -1.65
N ALA A 87 -10.67 14.93 -0.49
CA ALA A 87 -9.25 14.71 -0.35
C ALA A 87 -8.86 13.26 -0.68
N ALA A 88 -9.57 12.27 -0.13
CA ALA A 88 -9.34 10.86 -0.41
C ALA A 88 -9.49 10.51 -1.90
N ARG A 89 -10.52 11.06 -2.57
CA ARG A 89 -10.70 10.92 -4.03
C ARG A 89 -9.55 11.53 -4.81
N THR A 90 -9.10 12.72 -4.42
CA THR A 90 -7.97 13.43 -5.04
C THR A 90 -6.69 12.62 -4.92
N ILE A 91 -6.39 12.13 -3.71
CA ILE A 91 -5.19 11.32 -3.44
C ILE A 91 -5.22 10.05 -4.27
N ARG A 92 -6.34 9.31 -4.28
CA ARG A 92 -6.49 8.09 -5.08
C ARG A 92 -6.26 8.37 -6.57
N ALA A 93 -6.93 9.38 -7.12
CA ALA A 93 -6.79 9.75 -8.53
C ALA A 93 -5.35 10.14 -8.88
N ALA A 94 -4.67 10.89 -8.00
CA ALA A 94 -3.28 11.28 -8.18
C ALA A 94 -2.33 10.08 -8.14
N MET A 95 -2.49 9.16 -7.18
CA MET A 95 -1.67 7.95 -7.06
C MET A 95 -1.79 7.07 -8.31
N ILE A 96 -3.02 6.82 -8.77
CA ILE A 96 -3.30 5.99 -9.94
C ILE A 96 -2.80 6.66 -11.21
N GLY A 97 -3.17 7.93 -11.43
CA GLY A 97 -2.81 8.68 -12.63
C GLY A 97 -1.31 8.95 -12.75
N ASN A 98 -0.57 8.86 -11.63
CA ASN A 98 0.86 9.08 -11.58
C ASN A 98 1.60 7.92 -10.89
N ALA A 99 1.19 6.68 -11.16
CA ALA A 99 1.74 5.48 -10.51
C ALA A 99 3.28 5.41 -10.56
N TRP A 100 3.89 5.86 -11.66
CA TRP A 100 5.35 5.94 -11.79
C TRP A 100 6.00 6.83 -10.72
N LEU A 101 5.37 7.94 -10.32
CA LEU A 101 5.89 8.82 -9.25
C LEU A 101 5.78 8.19 -7.85
N ILE A 102 4.98 7.13 -7.68
CA ILE A 102 4.80 6.46 -6.39
C ILE A 102 5.94 5.49 -6.09
N ALA A 103 6.39 4.71 -7.07
CA ALA A 103 7.44 3.72 -6.86
C ALA A 103 8.51 3.62 -7.96
N GLY A 104 8.31 4.23 -9.13
CA GLY A 104 9.20 4.10 -10.29
C GLY A 104 8.97 2.82 -11.09
N SER A 105 9.84 2.56 -12.05
CA SER A 105 9.70 1.45 -13.00
C SER A 105 10.01 0.09 -12.38
N GLY A 106 9.29 -0.96 -12.81
CA GLY A 106 9.54 -2.35 -12.40
C GLY A 106 9.18 -2.68 -10.95
N ARG A 107 8.46 -1.78 -10.26
CA ARG A 107 8.00 -1.96 -8.89
C ARG A 107 6.54 -2.38 -8.89
N LEU A 108 6.21 -3.32 -8.00
CA LEU A 108 4.87 -3.88 -7.86
C LEU A 108 3.78 -2.80 -7.77
N ASP A 109 3.99 -1.76 -6.96
CA ASP A 109 3.04 -0.66 -6.80
C ASP A 109 2.63 -0.03 -8.13
N THR A 110 3.63 0.30 -8.95
CA THR A 110 3.44 0.91 -10.28
C THR A 110 2.69 -0.03 -11.20
N ASP A 111 3.09 -1.30 -11.23
CA ASP A 111 2.56 -2.29 -12.17
C ASP A 111 1.13 -2.71 -11.80
N LEU A 112 0.82 -2.82 -10.49
CA LEU A 112 -0.53 -3.09 -10.00
C LEU A 112 -1.48 -1.93 -10.29
N MET A 113 -1.06 -0.68 -10.07
CA MET A 113 -1.90 0.48 -10.36
C MET A 113 -2.13 0.65 -11.87
N ALA A 114 -1.12 0.35 -12.70
CA ALA A 114 -1.26 0.33 -14.15
C ALA A 114 -2.23 -0.77 -14.63
N ALA A 115 -2.09 -1.99 -14.11
CA ALA A 115 -2.96 -3.12 -14.47
C ALA A 115 -4.38 -2.99 -13.89
N GLY A 116 -4.54 -2.29 -12.77
CA GLY A 116 -5.80 -2.14 -12.04
C GLY A 116 -6.85 -1.27 -12.74
N ALA A 117 -6.47 -0.55 -13.82
CA ALA A 117 -7.37 0.30 -14.62
C ALA A 117 -8.23 1.26 -13.77
N GLY A 118 -7.61 1.92 -12.79
CA GLY A 118 -8.30 2.86 -11.90
C GLY A 118 -8.90 2.27 -10.62
N ARG A 119 -8.82 0.96 -10.43
CA ARG A 119 -9.50 0.24 -9.33
C ARG A 119 -8.58 -0.22 -8.21
N ILE A 120 -7.27 0.02 -8.34
CA ILE A 120 -6.26 -0.44 -7.40
C ILE A 120 -5.39 0.74 -7.02
N VAL A 121 -5.18 0.94 -5.72
CA VAL A 121 -4.08 1.73 -5.15
C VAL A 121 -3.17 0.75 -4.43
N ALA A 122 -1.86 0.86 -4.66
CA ALA A 122 -0.88 -0.01 -4.01
C ALA A 122 0.29 0.82 -3.49
N LYS A 123 0.77 0.47 -2.30
CA LYS A 123 2.00 1.05 -1.74
C LYS A 123 2.75 0.03 -0.90
N GLY A 124 3.98 -0.24 -1.29
CA GLY A 124 4.95 -0.98 -0.51
C GLY A 124 5.54 -0.11 0.58
N GLY A 125 5.78 -0.70 1.74
CA GLY A 125 6.51 -0.13 2.86
C GLY A 125 7.88 -0.77 3.04
N ALA A 126 8.68 -0.23 3.96
CA ALA A 126 9.93 -0.84 4.37
C ALA A 126 9.69 -2.22 5.01
N SER A 127 10.71 -3.07 4.99
CA SER A 127 10.73 -4.32 5.75
C SER A 127 9.54 -5.26 5.48
N GLY A 128 9.13 -5.39 4.22
CA GLY A 128 8.23 -6.45 3.77
C GLY A 128 6.74 -6.17 3.95
N VAL A 129 6.36 -4.89 4.13
CA VAL A 129 4.97 -4.45 4.18
C VAL A 129 4.46 -4.13 2.77
N GLN A 130 3.23 -4.55 2.47
CA GLN A 130 2.49 -4.12 1.29
C GLN A 130 1.05 -3.81 1.67
N CYS A 131 0.56 -2.64 1.28
CA CYS A 131 -0.85 -2.28 1.42
C CYS A 131 -1.49 -2.04 0.06
N ILE A 132 -2.75 -2.45 -0.06
CA ILE A 132 -3.56 -2.32 -1.27
C ILE A 132 -4.97 -1.86 -0.89
N GLY A 133 -5.48 -0.89 -1.63
CA GLY A 133 -6.89 -0.53 -1.66
C GLY A 133 -7.49 -0.96 -2.99
N LEU A 134 -8.61 -1.66 -2.94
CA LEU A 134 -9.40 -2.05 -4.10
C LEU A 134 -10.70 -1.23 -4.15
N GLU A 135 -11.20 -1.01 -5.36
CA GLU A 135 -12.58 -0.56 -5.58
C GLU A 135 -13.57 -1.45 -4.81
N GLY A 136 -14.66 -0.86 -4.33
CA GLY A 136 -15.59 -1.55 -3.44
C GLY A 136 -15.23 -1.47 -1.95
N GLY A 137 -14.19 -0.71 -1.59
CA GLY A 137 -13.85 -0.45 -0.18
C GLY A 137 -13.17 -1.65 0.48
N ILE A 138 -12.37 -2.41 -0.28
CA ILE A 138 -11.65 -3.57 0.23
C ILE A 138 -10.19 -3.18 0.40
N GLY A 139 -9.66 -3.42 1.59
CA GLY A 139 -8.26 -3.19 1.91
C GLY A 139 -7.54 -4.50 2.17
N ILE A 140 -6.30 -4.57 1.72
CA ILE A 140 -5.40 -5.71 1.93
C ILE A 140 -4.11 -5.15 2.52
N ALA A 141 -3.61 -5.78 3.57
CA ALA A 141 -2.29 -5.51 4.10
C ALA A 141 -1.56 -6.84 4.31
N LEU A 142 -0.30 -6.88 3.93
CA LEU A 142 0.57 -8.03 4.05
C LEU A 142 1.87 -7.60 4.73
N LYS A 143 2.37 -8.45 5.63
CA LYS A 143 3.66 -8.31 6.29
C LYS A 143 4.40 -9.63 6.18
N ILE A 144 5.63 -9.58 5.66
CA ILE A 144 6.60 -10.67 5.81
C ILE A 144 7.41 -10.40 7.08
N GLU A 145 7.39 -11.32 8.04
CA GLU A 145 8.08 -11.16 9.34
C GLU A 145 9.60 -11.04 9.16
N ASP A 146 10.19 -11.87 8.29
CA ASP A 146 11.60 -11.84 7.93
C ASP A 146 12.02 -10.56 7.15
N GLY A 147 11.06 -9.69 6.82
CA GLY A 147 11.30 -8.43 6.12
C GLY A 147 11.32 -8.53 4.60
N ALA A 148 11.87 -7.50 3.94
CA ALA A 148 11.98 -7.39 2.48
C ALA A 148 13.40 -7.75 1.96
N THR A 149 14.27 -8.33 2.79
CA THR A 149 15.71 -8.37 2.53
C THR A 149 16.22 -9.71 2.01
N GLY A 150 16.83 -9.64 0.83
CA GLY A 150 17.94 -10.46 0.39
C GLY A 150 18.69 -9.68 -0.71
N PRO A 151 20.04 -9.63 -0.73
CA PRO A 151 20.80 -8.88 -1.74
C PRO A 151 20.62 -9.39 -3.18
N ALA A 152 20.10 -10.61 -3.35
CA ALA A 152 19.75 -11.18 -4.65
C ALA A 152 18.27 -10.96 -5.06
N THR A 153 17.40 -10.60 -4.11
CA THR A 153 15.93 -10.67 -4.26
C THR A 153 15.13 -9.64 -3.43
N PRO A 154 15.46 -8.32 -3.41
CA PRO A 154 14.73 -7.37 -2.57
C PRO A 154 13.23 -7.31 -2.91
N GLY A 155 12.36 -7.46 -1.91
CA GLY A 155 10.89 -7.31 -2.04
C GLY A 155 10.14 -8.44 -2.77
N GLN A 156 10.83 -9.49 -3.25
CA GLN A 156 10.22 -10.56 -4.03
C GLN A 156 9.18 -11.41 -3.27
N PRO A 157 9.38 -11.81 -1.99
CA PRO A 157 8.39 -12.61 -1.26
C PRO A 157 7.09 -11.84 -1.00
N THR A 158 7.20 -10.55 -0.64
CA THR A 158 6.06 -9.66 -0.47
C THR A 158 5.28 -9.50 -1.77
N ALA A 159 5.98 -9.30 -2.90
CA ALA A 159 5.35 -9.16 -4.21
C ALA A 159 4.63 -10.44 -4.66
N ALA A 160 5.29 -11.59 -4.56
CA ALA A 160 4.69 -12.87 -4.92
C ALA A 160 3.45 -13.17 -4.08
N SER A 161 3.55 -12.98 -2.75
CA SER A 161 2.42 -13.23 -1.84
C SER A 161 1.24 -12.28 -2.10
N THR A 162 1.55 -11.03 -2.45
CA THR A 162 0.53 -10.05 -2.85
C THR A 162 -0.18 -10.47 -4.13
N MET A 163 0.59 -10.88 -5.16
CA MET A 163 0.02 -11.36 -6.42
C MET A 163 -0.87 -12.59 -6.22
N GLU A 164 -0.45 -13.52 -5.35
CA GLU A 164 -1.24 -14.70 -5.04
C GLU A 164 -2.54 -14.35 -4.30
N ALA A 165 -2.50 -13.42 -3.35
CA ALA A 165 -3.72 -12.93 -2.69
C ALA A 165 -4.69 -12.30 -3.71
N LEU A 166 -4.21 -11.44 -4.59
CA LEU A 166 -5.04 -10.81 -5.64
C LEU A 166 -5.62 -11.83 -6.62
N ARG A 167 -4.85 -12.87 -6.96
CA ARG A 167 -5.31 -13.99 -7.80
C ARG A 167 -6.43 -14.78 -7.13
N GLN A 168 -6.27 -15.14 -5.86
CA GLN A 168 -7.28 -15.89 -5.10
C GLN A 168 -8.57 -15.07 -4.87
N LEU A 169 -8.44 -13.75 -4.75
CA LEU A 169 -9.57 -12.83 -4.69
C LEU A 169 -10.22 -12.58 -6.07
N GLY A 170 -9.60 -13.03 -7.17
CA GLY A 170 -10.10 -12.85 -8.53
C GLY A 170 -9.99 -11.41 -9.06
N VAL A 171 -9.12 -10.61 -8.46
CA VAL A 171 -8.93 -9.18 -8.77
C VAL A 171 -8.07 -9.00 -10.02
N LEU A 172 -7.00 -9.80 -10.13
CA LEU A 172 -6.09 -9.82 -11.28
C LEU A 172 -5.72 -11.26 -11.63
N ASP A 173 -5.47 -11.49 -12.92
CA ASP A 173 -4.79 -12.68 -13.39
C ASP A 173 -3.29 -12.39 -13.50
N PRO A 174 -2.43 -13.06 -12.72
CA PRO A 174 -0.98 -12.91 -12.82
C PRO A 174 -0.42 -13.16 -14.22
N GLU A 175 -1.10 -13.98 -15.05
CA GLU A 175 -0.69 -14.26 -16.43
C GLU A 175 -1.09 -13.15 -17.42
N GLY A 176 -1.84 -12.13 -16.96
CA GLY A 176 -2.36 -11.06 -17.81
C GLY A 176 -1.30 -10.14 -18.42
N SER A 177 -0.08 -10.09 -17.87
CA SER A 177 1.06 -9.38 -18.47
C SER A 177 2.40 -9.94 -17.99
N GLU A 178 3.48 -9.68 -18.75
CA GLU A 178 4.85 -10.02 -18.30
C GLU A 178 5.22 -9.32 -17.00
N ASP A 179 4.77 -8.09 -16.84
CA ASP A 179 4.98 -7.26 -15.68
C ASP A 179 4.34 -7.82 -14.41
N LEU A 180 3.20 -8.50 -14.51
CA LEU A 180 2.58 -9.16 -13.38
C LEU A 180 3.21 -10.53 -13.10
N ARG A 181 3.58 -11.27 -14.15
CA ARG A 181 4.24 -12.58 -14.04
C ARG A 181 5.56 -12.51 -13.28
N ARG A 182 6.38 -11.48 -13.53
CA ARG A 182 7.68 -11.31 -12.84
C ARG A 182 7.52 -11.17 -11.32
N HIS A 183 6.43 -10.55 -10.87
CA HIS A 183 6.14 -10.38 -9.45
C HIS A 183 5.52 -11.63 -8.82
N ALA A 184 4.67 -12.33 -9.56
CA ALA A 184 4.00 -13.52 -9.07
C ALA A 184 4.94 -14.73 -8.94
N ARG A 185 5.94 -14.82 -9.83
CA ARG A 185 6.88 -15.97 -9.90
C ARG A 185 8.33 -15.47 -9.96
N PRO A 186 8.83 -14.85 -8.88
CA PRO A 186 10.16 -14.30 -8.87
C PRO A 186 11.22 -15.36 -9.13
N THR A 187 12.13 -15.08 -10.06
CA THR A 187 13.28 -15.92 -10.38
C THR A 187 14.34 -15.84 -9.29
N LEU A 188 14.71 -17.00 -8.75
CA LEU A 188 15.81 -17.15 -7.82
C LEU A 188 17.12 -17.24 -8.59
N ARG A 189 18.12 -16.45 -8.17
CA ARG A 189 19.44 -16.42 -8.77
C ARG A 189 20.52 -16.70 -7.73
N ASP A 190 21.57 -17.40 -8.12
CA ASP A 190 22.77 -17.54 -7.29
C ASP A 190 23.61 -16.26 -7.28
N ARG A 191 24.69 -16.24 -6.50
CA ARG A 191 25.65 -15.12 -6.42
C ARG A 191 26.35 -14.78 -7.74
N HIS A 192 26.22 -15.62 -8.76
CA HIS A 192 26.74 -15.41 -10.11
C HIS A 192 25.62 -15.04 -11.11
N SER A 193 24.44 -14.66 -10.61
CA SER A 193 23.27 -14.29 -11.40
C SER A 193 22.68 -15.41 -12.26
N ARG A 194 23.10 -16.67 -12.05
CA ARG A 194 22.52 -17.82 -12.75
C ARG A 194 21.17 -18.16 -12.14
N GLU A 195 20.21 -18.48 -13.00
CA GLU A 195 18.89 -18.93 -12.56
C GLU A 195 18.99 -20.30 -11.88
N ILE A 196 18.43 -20.40 -10.68
CA ILE A 196 18.42 -21.62 -9.86
C ILE A 196 17.01 -22.09 -9.49
N GLY A 197 15.97 -21.38 -9.94
CA GLY A 197 14.57 -21.74 -9.74
C GLY A 197 13.66 -20.54 -9.60
N HIS A 198 12.46 -20.75 -9.05
CA HIS A 198 11.48 -19.69 -8.76
C HIS A 198 10.86 -19.90 -7.38
N ALA A 199 10.55 -18.80 -6.70
CA ALA A 199 9.74 -18.85 -5.49
C ALA A 199 8.24 -18.78 -5.83
N ARG A 200 7.43 -19.49 -5.04
CA ARG A 200 5.97 -19.45 -5.12
C ARG A 200 5.38 -19.34 -3.71
N PRO A 201 4.35 -18.51 -3.49
CA PRO A 201 3.63 -18.51 -2.22
C PRO A 201 2.84 -19.80 -2.05
N MET A 202 2.70 -20.26 -0.81
CA MET A 202 1.95 -21.47 -0.46
C MET A 202 1.00 -21.16 0.68
N PHE A 203 -0.14 -20.55 0.37
CA PHE A 203 -1.21 -20.27 1.32
C PHE A 203 -2.56 -20.22 0.61
N GLU A 204 -3.64 -20.33 1.39
CA GLU A 204 -5.02 -20.17 0.93
C GLU A 204 -5.71 -19.13 1.81
N LEU A 205 -6.41 -18.17 1.19
CA LEU A 205 -7.21 -17.20 1.90
C LEU A 205 -8.45 -17.87 2.50
N GLY A 206 -8.84 -17.45 3.71
CA GLY A 206 -10.08 -17.90 4.33
C GLY A 206 -11.31 -17.58 3.48
N GLY A 207 -12.35 -18.43 3.56
CA GLY A 207 -13.56 -18.31 2.72
C GLY A 207 -14.27 -16.96 2.80
N ALA A 208 -14.29 -16.32 3.98
CA ALA A 208 -14.87 -15.00 4.18
C ALA A 208 -14.19 -13.90 3.34
N ALA A 209 -12.86 -13.96 3.18
CA ALA A 209 -12.11 -12.99 2.39
C ALA A 209 -12.46 -13.08 0.89
N ARG A 210 -12.63 -14.30 0.36
CA ARG A 210 -13.02 -14.52 -1.03
C ARG A 210 -14.45 -14.06 -1.33
N HIS A 211 -15.36 -14.21 -0.38
CA HIS A 211 -16.76 -13.79 -0.55
C HIS A 211 -16.90 -12.27 -0.59
N ALA A 212 -16.17 -11.54 0.27
CA ALA A 212 -16.23 -10.07 0.36
C ALA A 212 -15.93 -9.36 -0.98
N VAL A 213 -14.96 -9.87 -1.75
CA VAL A 213 -14.60 -9.31 -3.06
C VAL A 213 -15.65 -9.62 -4.13
N GLN A 214 -16.24 -10.81 -4.09
CA GLN A 214 -17.28 -11.22 -5.05
C GLN A 214 -18.58 -10.39 -4.88
N THR A 215 -18.91 -10.01 -3.65
CA THR A 215 -20.07 -9.15 -3.34
C THR A 215 -19.79 -7.66 -3.53
N GLY A 216 -18.52 -7.24 -3.53
CA GLY A 216 -18.10 -5.83 -3.44
C GLY A 216 -17.72 -5.13 -4.75
N ALA A 217 -17.90 -5.74 -5.93
CA ALA A 217 -17.53 -5.24 -7.26
C ALA A 217 -16.08 -5.53 -7.72
N PHE A 218 -15.82 -6.79 -8.05
CA PHE A 218 -14.94 -7.15 -9.18
C PHE A 218 -15.70 -8.16 -10.05
N SER A 219 -16.76 -7.69 -10.73
CA SER A 219 -17.43 -8.50 -11.76
C SER A 219 -16.43 -8.76 -12.88
N ARG A 220 -16.11 -10.03 -13.12
CA ARG A 220 -15.27 -10.48 -14.23
C ARG A 220 -15.98 -10.14 -15.54
N HIS A 221 -15.72 -8.98 -16.14
CA HIS A 221 -15.97 -8.81 -17.57
C HIS A 221 -14.84 -9.49 -18.33
N ARG A 222 -15.09 -10.73 -18.74
CA ARG A 222 -14.46 -11.33 -19.91
C ARG A 222 -14.86 -10.48 -21.12
N THR A 223 -13.90 -9.78 -21.71
CA THR A 223 -13.93 -9.51 -23.15
C THR A 223 -13.21 -10.63 -23.87
#